data_AF-W4G3M8-F1
#
_entry.id   AF-W4G3M8-F1
#
_cell.length_a   1.000
_cell.length_b   1.000
_cell.length_c   1.000
_cell.angle_alpha   90.00
_cell.angle_beta   90.00
_cell.angle_gamma   90.00
#
_symmetry.space_group_name_H-M   'P 1'
#
loop_
_entity.id
_entity.type
_entity.pdbx_description
1 polymer ?
#
loop_
_entity_poly.entity_id
_entity_poly.type
_entity_poly.pdbx_seq_one_letter_code
_entity_poly.pdbx_strand_id
1 'polypeptide(L)'
;MGLSTTTVVRACSIVALALFLWRSAVHSIEGDIRDASRRTPNLLTPMDASFSIWGVIYAWLIVFVLREWFVPSAALESSIYALHLLFIASSVCSTLWMELFVTGYTRLSFAPIFGSWLILFAAYLYVESHIEPIVVTSILASRNADYVFDSTSRADFWCIRVPFTIYWAWTCAATTISLNILVEECGVHAMGFYVFWCGLWVLANVLILIGVGDVPFAAVALWTLVGIAVRNSREKHVHDADVQWVAEHYALEVMATVGAFVFGSLFLFLVLHKWWRGLKRPVNGILNTIPSTATTYGTAV
;
A
#
# COMPACT_ATOMS: atom_id res chain seq x y z
N MET A 1 3.00 -24.97 31.63
CA MET A 1 2.71 -24.88 30.18
C MET A 1 3.19 -23.52 29.71
N GLY A 2 4.30 -23.46 28.98
CA GLY A 2 4.78 -22.18 28.41
C GLY A 2 3.91 -21.80 27.21
N LEU A 3 3.55 -20.52 27.10
CA LEU A 3 2.94 -19.98 25.89
C LEU A 3 3.91 -20.17 24.73
N SER A 4 3.43 -20.55 23.54
CA SER A 4 4.28 -20.60 22.36
C SER A 4 4.74 -19.18 22.01
N THR A 5 5.96 -19.05 21.48
CA THR A 5 6.53 -17.75 21.07
C THR A 5 5.57 -16.98 20.15
N THR A 6 4.90 -17.67 19.23
CA THR A 6 3.92 -17.10 18.31
C THR A 6 2.71 -16.52 19.04
N THR A 7 2.18 -17.21 20.07
CA THR A 7 1.06 -16.71 20.87
C THR A 7 1.44 -15.44 21.63
N VAL A 8 2.65 -15.39 22.20
CA VAL A 8 3.15 -14.20 22.89
C VAL A 8 3.26 -13.03 21.92
N VAL A 9 3.84 -13.25 20.75
CA VAL A 9 4.00 -12.21 19.71
C VAL A 9 2.64 -11.72 19.19
N ARG A 10 1.65 -12.60 19.01
CA ARG A 10 0.27 -12.23 18.67
C ARG A 10 -0.35 -11.34 19.76
N ALA A 11 -0.22 -11.70 21.03
CA ALA A 11 -0.70 -10.87 22.13
C ALA A 11 -0.02 -9.49 22.16
N CYS A 12 1.31 -9.45 21.99
CA CYS A 12 2.05 -8.19 21.86
C CYS A 12 1.56 -7.33 20.69
N SER A 13 1.18 -7.95 19.56
CA SER A 13 0.62 -7.22 18.42
C SER A 13 -0.75 -6.59 18.71
N ILE A 14 -1.60 -7.25 19.51
CA ILE A 14 -2.87 -6.68 19.99
C ILE A 14 -2.58 -5.45 20.84
N VAL A 15 -1.66 -5.56 21.80
CA VAL A 15 -1.29 -4.45 22.69
C VAL A 15 -0.70 -3.29 21.90
N ALA A 16 0.20 -3.56 20.95
CA ALA A 16 0.80 -2.54 20.09
C ALA A 16 -0.25 -1.81 19.25
N LEU A 17 -1.20 -2.55 18.66
CA LEU A 17 -2.32 -1.95 17.92
C LEU A 17 -3.21 -1.10 18.84
N ALA A 18 -3.55 -1.61 20.03
CA ALA A 18 -4.38 -0.88 20.98
C ALA A 18 -3.75 0.45 21.42
N LEU A 19 -2.45 0.45 21.71
CA LEU A 19 -1.70 1.66 22.04
C LEU A 19 -1.66 2.64 20.86
N PHE A 20 -1.39 2.14 19.65
CA PHE A 20 -1.35 2.96 18.44
C PHE A 20 -2.72 3.59 18.12
N LEU A 21 -3.81 2.82 18.24
CA LEU A 21 -5.17 3.31 18.03
C LEU A 21 -5.59 4.29 19.11
N TRP A 22 -5.29 3.99 20.37
CA TRP A 22 -5.54 4.91 21.48
C TRP A 22 -4.88 6.25 21.20
N ARG A 23 -3.59 6.25 20.83
CA ARG A 23 -2.87 7.50 20.61
C ARG A 23 -3.38 8.26 19.39
N SER A 24 -3.64 7.55 18.30
CA SER A 24 -4.27 8.11 17.10
C SER A 24 -5.64 8.74 17.41
N ALA A 25 -6.44 8.10 18.27
CA ALA A 25 -7.76 8.60 18.65
C ALA A 25 -7.68 9.88 19.48
N VAL A 26 -6.75 9.97 20.45
CA VAL A 26 -6.54 11.20 21.25
C VAL A 26 -6.25 12.38 20.32
N HIS A 27 -5.26 12.23 19.44
CA HIS A 27 -4.91 13.28 18.48
C HIS A 27 -6.05 13.62 17.50
N SER A 28 -6.81 12.62 17.06
CA SER A 28 -7.95 12.85 16.18
C SER A 28 -9.08 13.64 16.88
N ILE A 29 -9.29 13.43 18.18
CA ILE A 29 -10.30 14.15 18.98
C ILE A 29 -9.84 15.58 19.26
N GLU A 30 -8.56 15.75 19.59
CA GLU A 30 -7.95 17.07 19.82
C GLU A 30 -7.83 17.88 18.52
N GLY A 31 -7.75 17.21 17.36
CA GLY A 31 -7.63 17.85 16.05
C GLY A 31 -6.22 18.35 15.71
N ASP A 32 -5.25 18.08 16.59
CA ASP A 32 -3.91 18.64 16.57
C ASP A 32 -3.04 18.18 15.39
N ILE A 33 -3.24 16.96 14.86
CA ILE A 33 -2.58 16.47 13.64
C ILE A 33 -2.99 17.32 12.42
N ARG A 34 -4.27 17.70 12.34
CA ARG A 34 -4.76 18.53 11.22
C ARG A 34 -4.17 19.93 11.32
N ASP A 35 -4.04 20.45 12.53
CA ASP A 35 -3.41 21.75 12.77
C ASP A 35 -1.90 21.70 12.53
N ALA A 36 -1.23 20.60 12.87
CA ALA A 36 0.18 20.35 12.49
C ALA A 36 0.36 20.36 10.97
N SER A 37 -0.50 19.64 10.23
CA SER A 37 -0.46 19.62 8.77
C SER A 37 -0.72 21.00 8.15
N ARG A 38 -1.58 21.83 8.76
CA ARG A 38 -1.84 23.21 8.29
C ARG A 38 -0.67 24.16 8.57
N ARG A 39 0.12 23.90 9.61
CA ARG A 39 1.33 24.69 9.94
C ARG A 39 2.49 24.43 8.97
N THR A 40 2.53 23.26 8.34
CA THR A 40 3.54 22.90 7.32
C THR A 40 2.88 22.55 5.99
N PRO A 41 2.36 23.56 5.26
CA PRO A 41 1.70 23.32 3.98
C PRO A 41 2.71 22.82 2.95
N ASN A 42 2.32 21.79 2.19
CA ASN A 42 3.13 21.25 1.10
C ASN A 42 2.22 20.92 -0.10
N LEU A 43 2.65 21.19 -1.33
CA LEU A 43 1.82 21.04 -2.54
C LEU A 43 1.32 19.59 -2.81
N LEU A 44 2.06 18.58 -2.33
CA LEU A 44 1.69 17.15 -2.45
C LEU A 44 0.73 16.68 -1.37
N THR A 45 0.46 17.51 -0.35
CA THR A 45 -0.50 17.12 0.69
C THR A 45 -1.89 17.03 0.07
N PRO A 46 -2.61 15.90 0.17
CA PRO A 46 -3.96 15.78 -0.38
C PRO A 46 -4.97 16.60 0.43
N MET A 47 -6.20 16.72 -0.06
CA MET A 47 -7.28 17.37 0.67
C MET A 47 -7.52 16.73 2.05
N ASP A 48 -8.00 17.51 3.02
CA ASP A 48 -8.31 17.04 4.39
C ASP A 48 -9.13 15.74 4.43
N ALA A 49 -10.11 15.60 3.54
CA ALA A 49 -10.96 14.39 3.50
C ALA A 49 -10.18 13.13 3.10
N SER A 50 -9.07 13.24 2.36
CA SER A 50 -8.27 12.09 1.95
C SER A 50 -7.62 11.37 3.13
N PHE A 51 -7.42 12.07 4.25
CA PHE A 51 -6.89 11.47 5.49
C PHE A 51 -7.89 10.53 6.18
N SER A 52 -9.16 10.46 5.75
CA SER A 52 -10.11 9.45 6.24
C SER A 52 -9.67 8.01 5.93
N ILE A 53 -8.71 7.83 5.01
CA ILE A 53 -8.09 6.53 4.72
C ILE A 53 -7.46 5.88 5.96
N TRP A 54 -7.02 6.66 6.95
CA TRP A 54 -6.53 6.12 8.21
C TRP A 54 -7.58 5.27 8.93
N GLY A 55 -8.85 5.67 8.90
CA GLY A 55 -9.95 4.85 9.45
C GLY A 55 -10.10 3.51 8.74
N VAL A 56 -9.90 3.48 7.41
CA VAL A 56 -9.92 2.24 6.62
C VAL A 56 -8.73 1.35 6.96
N ILE A 57 -7.53 1.93 7.09
CA ILE A 57 -6.31 1.22 7.51
C ILE A 57 -6.51 0.62 8.90
N TYR A 58 -6.97 1.40 9.87
CA TYR A 58 -7.21 0.94 11.24
C TYR A 58 -8.24 -0.19 11.29
N ALA A 59 -9.33 -0.10 10.51
CA ALA A 59 -10.31 -1.17 10.43
C ALA A 59 -9.69 -2.48 9.92
N TRP A 60 -8.89 -2.42 8.86
CA TRP A 60 -8.20 -3.59 8.32
C TRP A 60 -7.13 -4.16 9.25
N LEU A 61 -6.40 -3.32 9.99
CA LEU A 61 -5.44 -3.78 10.99
C LEU A 61 -6.13 -4.47 12.18
N ILE A 62 -7.30 -4.00 12.60
CA ILE A 62 -8.13 -4.69 13.59
C ILE A 62 -8.56 -6.06 13.06
N VAL A 63 -9.02 -6.13 11.81
CA VAL A 63 -9.39 -7.40 11.17
C VAL A 63 -8.20 -8.38 11.17
N PHE A 64 -7.01 -7.93 10.82
CA PHE A 64 -5.79 -8.74 10.85
C PHE A 64 -5.54 -9.33 12.24
N VAL A 65 -5.48 -8.47 13.26
CA VAL A 65 -5.13 -8.87 14.62
C VAL A 65 -6.19 -9.80 15.23
N LEU A 66 -7.48 -9.51 15.03
CA LEU A 66 -8.56 -10.36 15.53
C LEU A 66 -8.60 -11.71 14.80
N ARG A 67 -8.42 -11.71 13.47
CA ARG A 67 -8.38 -12.93 12.67
C ARG A 67 -7.23 -13.84 13.12
N GLU A 68 -6.03 -13.30 13.28
CA GLU A 68 -4.88 -14.07 13.77
C GLU A 68 -5.04 -14.59 15.20
N TRP A 69 -5.82 -13.90 16.03
CA TRP A 69 -6.08 -14.35 17.39
C TRP A 69 -7.08 -15.52 17.45
N PHE A 70 -8.21 -15.41 16.72
CA PHE A 70 -9.29 -16.40 16.81
C PHE A 70 -9.14 -17.55 15.82
N VAL A 71 -8.64 -17.29 14.62
CA VAL A 71 -8.55 -18.26 13.52
C VAL A 71 -7.20 -18.10 12.83
N PRO A 72 -6.08 -18.50 13.47
CA PRO A 72 -4.74 -18.33 12.93
C PRO A 72 -4.53 -19.06 11.60
N SER A 73 -3.64 -18.55 10.74
CA SER A 73 -3.44 -19.16 9.41
C SER A 73 -2.53 -20.37 9.55
N ALA A 74 -3.09 -21.56 9.37
CA ALA A 74 -2.33 -22.81 9.40
C ALA A 74 -1.23 -22.85 8.32
N ALA A 75 -1.44 -22.16 7.19
CA ALA A 75 -0.48 -22.09 6.10
C ALA A 75 0.77 -21.25 6.46
N LEU A 76 0.63 -20.27 7.37
CA LEU A 76 1.68 -19.31 7.71
C LEU A 76 2.22 -19.52 9.14
N GLU A 77 1.80 -20.56 9.84
CA GLU A 77 2.08 -20.81 11.26
C GLU A 77 3.57 -20.68 11.62
N SER A 78 4.46 -21.13 10.72
CA SER A 78 5.92 -21.15 10.93
C SER A 78 6.61 -19.80 10.71
N SER A 79 6.03 -18.89 9.92
CA SER A 79 6.70 -17.65 9.49
C SER A 79 5.96 -16.37 9.91
N ILE A 80 4.69 -16.46 10.30
CA ILE A 80 3.83 -15.29 10.60
C ILE A 80 4.32 -14.44 11.77
N TYR A 81 5.12 -15.01 12.67
CA TYR A 81 5.74 -14.26 13.77
C TYR A 81 6.58 -13.07 13.25
N ALA A 82 7.24 -13.21 12.09
CA ALA A 82 8.02 -12.14 11.49
C ALA A 82 7.12 -10.94 11.10
N LEU A 83 5.95 -11.22 10.52
CA LEU A 83 4.97 -10.19 10.16
C LEU A 83 4.45 -9.45 11.40
N HIS A 84 4.16 -10.17 12.48
CA HIS A 84 3.75 -9.52 13.74
C HIS A 84 4.86 -8.65 14.34
N LEU A 85 6.13 -9.08 14.29
CA LEU A 85 7.26 -8.27 14.76
C LEU A 85 7.43 -6.99 13.94
N LEU A 86 7.34 -7.10 12.61
CA LEU A 86 7.36 -5.95 11.70
C LEU A 86 6.18 -5.01 12.00
N PHE A 87 4.99 -5.55 12.21
CA PHE A 87 3.81 -4.77 12.56
C PHE A 87 3.97 -4.02 13.90
N ILE A 88 4.47 -4.68 14.94
CA ILE A 88 4.74 -4.05 16.24
C ILE A 88 5.77 -2.92 16.07
N ALA A 89 6.88 -3.17 15.38
CA ALA A 89 7.90 -2.16 15.12
C ALA A 89 7.34 -0.97 14.33
N SER A 90 6.52 -1.22 13.30
CA SER A 90 5.86 -0.15 12.53
C SER A 90 4.91 0.69 13.38
N SER A 91 4.21 0.06 14.34
CA SER A 91 3.28 0.75 15.24
C SER A 91 4.02 1.72 16.16
N VAL A 92 5.19 1.32 16.68
CA VAL A 92 6.06 2.19 17.49
C VAL A 92 6.57 3.37 16.66
N CYS A 93 7.10 3.11 15.46
CA CYS A 93 7.57 4.17 14.56
C CYS A 93 6.45 5.14 14.18
N SER A 94 5.27 4.64 13.80
CA SER A 94 4.14 5.48 13.42
C SER A 94 3.60 6.31 14.59
N THR A 95 3.59 5.76 15.80
CA THR A 95 3.23 6.53 17.01
C THR A 95 4.25 7.64 17.26
N LEU A 96 5.55 7.32 17.22
CA LEU A 96 6.61 8.29 17.45
C LEU A 96 6.61 9.42 16.39
N TRP A 97 6.36 9.10 15.13
CA TRP A 97 6.17 10.10 14.08
C TRP A 97 5.07 11.09 14.44
N MET A 98 3.91 10.58 14.87
CA MET A 98 2.75 11.39 15.21
C MET A 98 3.05 12.36 16.35
N GLU A 99 3.70 11.89 17.43
CA GLU A 99 4.11 12.73 18.54
C GLU A 99 5.02 13.88 18.10
N LEU A 100 6.06 13.55 17.33
CA LEU A 100 7.05 14.53 16.88
C LEU A 100 6.44 15.53 15.89
N PHE A 101 5.55 15.05 15.03
CA PHE A 101 4.88 15.90 14.05
C PHE A 101 3.94 16.90 14.73
N VAL A 102 3.11 16.44 15.67
CA VAL A 102 2.16 17.30 16.40
C VAL A 102 2.88 18.35 17.24
N THR A 103 3.94 17.96 17.94
CA THR A 103 4.74 18.87 18.77
C THR A 103 5.55 19.91 17.96
N GLY A 104 5.57 19.78 16.63
CA GLY A 104 6.25 20.72 15.73
C GLY A 104 7.73 20.37 15.48
N TYR A 105 8.22 19.22 15.94
CA TYR A 105 9.54 18.69 15.59
C TYR A 105 9.50 18.00 14.22
N THR A 106 9.04 18.72 13.20
CA THR A 106 8.82 18.23 11.82
C THR A 106 10.06 17.60 11.20
N ARG A 107 11.24 18.22 11.34
CA ARG A 107 12.52 17.63 10.89
C ARG A 107 12.81 16.26 11.50
N LEU A 108 12.60 16.13 12.82
CA LEU A 108 12.86 14.88 13.53
C LEU A 108 11.77 13.85 13.23
N SER A 109 10.55 14.29 12.92
CA SER A 109 9.44 13.39 12.55
C SER A 109 9.72 12.61 11.26
N PHE A 110 10.57 13.11 10.36
CA PHE A 110 10.92 12.38 9.14
C PHE A 110 11.56 11.00 9.42
N ALA A 111 12.44 10.90 10.41
CA ALA A 111 13.13 9.65 10.73
C ALA A 111 12.18 8.49 11.10
N PRO A 112 11.23 8.63 12.04
CA PRO A 112 10.29 7.55 12.35
C PRO A 112 9.33 7.22 11.22
N ILE A 113 8.85 8.18 10.40
CA ILE A 113 7.98 7.82 9.27
C ILE A 113 8.74 7.10 8.16
N PHE A 114 9.99 7.49 7.90
CA PHE A 114 10.86 6.75 6.99
C PHE A 114 11.19 5.35 7.52
N GLY A 115 11.42 5.22 8.83
CA GLY A 115 11.57 3.92 9.48
C GLY A 115 10.32 3.05 9.36
N SER A 116 9.13 3.62 9.61
CA SER A 116 7.85 2.94 9.42
C SER A 116 7.67 2.48 7.97
N TRP A 117 8.03 3.33 6.99
CA TRP A 117 8.00 2.98 5.57
C TRP A 117 8.90 1.77 5.23
N LEU A 118 10.13 1.72 5.74
CA LEU A 118 11.03 0.56 5.53
C LEU A 118 10.49 -0.72 6.16
N ILE A 119 9.96 -0.62 7.38
CA ILE A 119 9.40 -1.76 8.11
C ILE A 119 8.14 -2.28 7.41
N LEU A 120 7.25 -1.38 6.99
CA LEU A 120 6.05 -1.74 6.24
C LEU A 120 6.36 -2.24 4.85
N PHE A 121 7.45 -1.78 4.22
CA PHE A 121 7.92 -2.36 2.96
C PHE A 121 8.34 -3.82 3.16
N ALA A 122 9.08 -4.12 4.22
CA ALA A 122 9.42 -5.50 4.56
C ALA A 122 8.17 -6.35 4.86
N ALA A 123 7.17 -5.79 5.54
CA ALA A 123 5.90 -6.46 5.80
C ALA A 123 5.11 -6.72 4.49
N TYR A 124 5.11 -5.75 3.58
CA TYR A 124 4.52 -5.89 2.25
C TYR A 124 5.22 -6.99 1.43
N LEU A 125 6.56 -7.02 1.39
CA LEU A 125 7.30 -8.07 0.70
C LEU A 125 7.06 -9.47 1.30
N TYR A 126 6.95 -9.56 2.63
CA TYR A 126 6.58 -10.81 3.30
C TYR A 126 5.21 -11.29 2.82
N VAL A 127 4.21 -10.41 2.87
CA VAL A 127 2.84 -10.73 2.45
C VAL A 127 2.76 -11.06 0.95
N GLU A 128 3.48 -10.31 0.11
CA GLU A 128 3.50 -10.50 -1.33
C GLU A 128 4.06 -11.87 -1.71
N SER A 129 5.11 -12.33 -1.01
CA SER A 129 5.75 -13.62 -1.25
C SER A 129 4.99 -14.81 -0.67
N HIS A 130 4.20 -14.65 0.40
CA HIS A 130 3.57 -15.80 1.06
C HIS A 130 2.10 -16.02 0.69
N ILE A 131 1.38 -14.98 0.25
CA ILE A 131 -0.08 -15.04 0.01
C ILE A 131 -0.37 -14.75 -1.46
N GLU A 132 -1.18 -15.58 -2.13
CA GLU A 132 -1.53 -15.35 -3.54
C GLU A 132 -2.31 -14.03 -3.75
N PRO A 133 -1.95 -13.18 -4.74
CA PRO A 133 -2.74 -12.01 -5.07
C PRO A 133 -4.05 -12.39 -5.77
N ILE A 134 -5.13 -11.64 -5.53
CA ILE A 134 -6.31 -11.68 -6.41
C ILE A 134 -5.93 -10.97 -7.70
N VAL A 135 -5.44 -11.74 -8.67
CA VAL A 135 -5.13 -11.23 -9.99
C VAL A 135 -6.44 -10.79 -10.63
N VAL A 136 -6.71 -9.50 -10.76
CA VAL A 136 -7.81 -8.98 -11.61
C VAL A 136 -7.26 -8.36 -12.90
N THR A 137 -5.97 -7.99 -12.91
CA THR A 137 -5.42 -7.09 -13.93
C THR A 137 -4.12 -7.54 -14.60
N SER A 138 -3.51 -8.68 -14.25
CA SER A 138 -2.20 -9.03 -14.84
C SER A 138 -2.31 -9.40 -16.33
N ILE A 139 -1.75 -8.57 -17.21
CA ILE A 139 -1.56 -8.88 -18.65
C ILE A 139 -0.23 -9.58 -18.90
N LEU A 140 0.85 -9.16 -18.21
CA LEU A 140 2.13 -9.85 -18.34
C LEU A 140 1.99 -11.24 -17.73
N ALA A 141 2.68 -12.22 -18.34
CA ALA A 141 2.88 -13.54 -17.76
C ALA A 141 3.40 -13.33 -16.34
N SER A 142 2.49 -13.37 -15.38
CA SER A 142 2.80 -13.03 -14.00
C SER A 142 3.91 -13.98 -13.60
N ARG A 143 4.99 -13.45 -13.02
CA ARG A 143 6.00 -14.28 -12.35
C ARG A 143 5.35 -15.23 -11.32
N ASN A 144 4.11 -14.95 -10.93
CA ASN A 144 3.28 -15.75 -10.04
C ASN A 144 2.57 -16.93 -10.72
N ALA A 145 2.63 -17.08 -12.05
CA ALA A 145 1.98 -18.19 -12.75
C ALA A 145 2.56 -19.56 -12.35
N ASP A 146 3.86 -19.58 -12.03
CA ASP A 146 4.59 -20.79 -11.60
C ASP A 146 5.13 -20.68 -10.16
N TYR A 147 4.80 -19.60 -9.44
CA TYR A 147 5.22 -19.40 -8.05
C TYR A 147 4.26 -20.13 -7.10
N VAL A 148 4.81 -20.99 -6.24
CA VAL A 148 4.03 -21.71 -5.23
C VAL A 148 3.93 -20.81 -4.00
N PHE A 149 2.73 -20.26 -3.77
CA PHE A 149 2.42 -19.51 -2.55
C PHE A 149 2.14 -20.47 -1.39
N ASP A 150 2.52 -20.05 -0.18
CA ASP A 150 2.21 -20.80 1.05
C ASP A 150 0.71 -20.83 1.31
N SER A 151 0.01 -19.71 1.06
CA SER A 151 -1.44 -19.60 1.21
C SER A 151 -2.15 -19.12 -0.06
N THR A 152 -3.11 -19.94 -0.50
CA THR A 152 -4.08 -19.62 -1.56
C THR A 152 -5.46 -19.25 -1.00
N SER A 153 -5.57 -19.14 0.33
CA SER A 153 -6.83 -18.86 1.01
C SER A 153 -7.28 -17.41 0.78
N ARG A 154 -8.53 -17.22 0.35
CA ARG A 154 -9.14 -15.88 0.23
C ARG A 154 -9.22 -15.15 1.57
N ALA A 155 -9.36 -15.89 2.67
CA ALA A 155 -9.38 -15.29 4.00
C ALA A 155 -8.03 -14.64 4.34
N ASP A 156 -6.92 -15.26 3.92
CA ASP A 156 -5.57 -14.73 4.18
C ASP A 156 -5.30 -13.52 3.30
N PHE A 157 -5.81 -13.54 2.07
CA PHE A 157 -5.77 -12.35 1.21
C PHE A 157 -6.46 -11.15 1.87
N TRP A 158 -7.72 -11.28 2.28
CA TRP A 158 -8.46 -10.16 2.85
C TRP A 158 -7.98 -9.76 4.24
N CYS A 159 -7.71 -10.73 5.12
CA CYS A 159 -7.41 -10.42 6.51
C CYS A 159 -5.93 -10.19 6.80
N ILE A 160 -5.01 -10.62 5.93
CA ILE A 160 -3.56 -10.47 6.14
C ILE A 160 -2.97 -9.60 5.02
N ARG A 161 -3.21 -9.92 3.75
CA ARG A 161 -2.56 -9.18 2.64
C ARG A 161 -3.04 -7.74 2.50
N VAL A 162 -4.35 -7.55 2.38
CA VAL A 162 -4.96 -6.23 2.16
C VAL A 162 -4.57 -5.18 3.20
N PRO A 163 -4.60 -5.46 4.52
CA PRO A 163 -4.21 -4.48 5.55
C PRO A 163 -2.81 -3.90 5.34
N PHE A 164 -1.81 -4.75 5.13
CA PHE A 164 -0.42 -4.30 4.96
C PHE A 164 -0.18 -3.63 3.60
N THR A 165 -0.84 -4.10 2.53
CA THR A 165 -0.75 -3.45 1.21
C THR A 165 -1.32 -2.03 1.25
N ILE A 166 -2.51 -1.83 1.81
CA ILE A 166 -3.14 -0.49 1.92
C ILE A 166 -2.29 0.42 2.83
N TYR A 167 -1.82 -0.12 3.96
CA TYR A 167 -1.04 0.66 4.92
C TYR A 167 0.29 1.12 4.33
N TRP A 168 1.03 0.22 3.68
CA TRP A 168 2.28 0.58 3.02
C TRP A 168 2.05 1.57 1.86
N ALA A 169 1.02 1.35 1.03
CA ALA A 169 0.68 2.25 -0.08
C ALA A 169 0.45 3.70 0.38
N TRP A 170 -0.32 3.89 1.46
CA TRP A 170 -0.54 5.22 2.02
C TRP A 170 0.72 5.81 2.64
N THR A 171 1.51 4.98 3.32
CA THR A 171 2.78 5.40 3.94
C THR A 171 3.79 5.86 2.89
N CYS A 172 3.80 5.29 1.67
CA CYS A 172 4.61 5.82 0.57
C CYS A 172 4.32 7.30 0.28
N ALA A 173 3.04 7.67 0.20
CA ALA A 173 2.65 9.06 -0.02
C ALA A 173 3.04 9.95 1.18
N ALA A 174 2.76 9.50 2.40
CA ALA A 174 3.05 10.25 3.63
C ALA A 174 4.57 10.49 3.83
N THR A 175 5.41 9.49 3.53
CA THR A 175 6.88 9.62 3.60
C THR A 175 7.40 10.59 2.55
N THR A 176 6.89 10.55 1.31
CA THR A 176 7.27 11.52 0.28
C THR A 176 6.85 12.94 0.64
N ILE A 177 5.67 13.15 1.21
CA ILE A 177 5.24 14.47 1.71
C ILE A 177 6.18 14.94 2.82
N SER A 178 6.48 14.07 3.79
CA SER A 178 7.37 14.39 4.91
C SER A 178 8.80 14.71 4.44
N LEU A 179 9.27 14.03 3.40
CA LEU A 179 10.56 14.33 2.78
C LEU A 179 10.57 15.70 2.11
N ASN A 180 9.50 16.08 1.38
CA ASN A 180 9.44 17.41 0.77
C ASN A 180 9.35 18.52 1.82
N ILE A 181 8.58 18.32 2.90
CA ILE A 181 8.55 19.25 4.03
C ILE A 181 9.96 19.45 4.59
N LEU A 182 10.72 18.36 4.81
CA LEU A 182 12.11 18.45 5.27
C LEU A 182 13.02 19.22 4.29
N VAL A 183 12.83 19.03 2.99
CA VAL A 183 13.61 19.73 1.94
C VAL A 183 13.27 21.22 1.89
N GLU A 184 11.99 21.57 2.01
CA GLU A 184 11.52 22.96 2.10
C GLU A 184 12.03 23.65 3.36
N GLU A 185 12.04 22.96 4.50
CA GLU A 185 12.60 23.48 5.75
C GLU A 185 14.13 23.70 5.67
N CYS A 186 14.82 23.01 4.76
CA CYS A 186 16.21 23.26 4.41
C CYS A 186 16.38 24.46 3.43
N GLY A 187 15.29 25.12 3.03
CA GLY A 187 15.29 26.30 2.17
C GLY A 187 15.22 26.01 0.67
N VAL A 188 14.92 24.76 0.28
CA VAL A 188 14.86 24.37 -1.13
C VAL A 188 13.41 24.17 -1.55
N HIS A 189 12.83 25.19 -2.20
CA HIS A 189 11.54 25.07 -2.89
C HIS A 189 11.77 25.06 -4.39
N ALA A 190 11.55 23.91 -5.03
CA ALA A 190 11.70 23.80 -6.48
C ALA A 190 10.61 22.92 -7.08
N MET A 191 9.93 23.49 -8.09
CA MET A 191 8.81 22.83 -8.76
C MET A 191 9.18 21.45 -9.34
N GLY A 192 10.44 21.30 -9.78
CA GLY A 192 10.97 20.04 -10.31
C GLY A 192 10.85 18.86 -9.35
N PHE A 193 10.99 19.07 -8.03
CA PHE A 193 10.83 17.99 -7.05
C PHE A 193 9.39 17.49 -7.01
N TYR A 194 8.41 18.39 -6.96
CA TYR A 194 7.00 18.03 -6.93
C TYR A 194 6.56 17.28 -8.19
N VAL A 195 6.97 17.77 -9.36
CA VAL A 195 6.70 17.11 -10.65
C VAL A 195 7.35 15.73 -10.70
N PHE A 196 8.60 15.60 -10.23
CA PHE A 196 9.29 14.33 -10.13
C PHE A 196 8.53 13.32 -9.26
N TRP A 197 8.06 13.73 -8.08
CA TRP A 197 7.30 12.86 -7.17
C TRP A 197 5.97 12.41 -7.76
N CYS A 198 5.19 13.31 -8.37
CA CYS A 198 3.96 12.94 -9.06
C CYS A 198 4.20 11.94 -10.19
N GLY A 199 5.23 12.18 -11.02
CA GLY A 199 5.61 11.27 -12.10
C GLY A 199 6.06 9.90 -11.56
N LEU A 200 6.87 9.89 -10.51
CA LEU A 200 7.35 8.67 -9.86
C LEU A 200 6.21 7.85 -9.26
N TRP A 201 5.22 8.49 -8.63
CA TRP A 201 4.04 7.80 -8.11
C TRP A 201 3.22 7.16 -9.20
N VAL A 202 2.95 7.86 -10.31
CA VAL A 202 2.23 7.26 -11.46
C VAL A 202 3.01 6.08 -12.02
N LEU A 203 4.32 6.23 -12.23
CA LEU A 203 5.19 5.16 -12.74
C LEU A 203 5.21 3.94 -11.81
N ALA A 204 5.47 4.14 -10.51
CA ALA A 204 5.53 3.07 -9.52
C ALA A 204 4.20 2.31 -9.44
N ASN A 205 3.07 3.01 -9.49
CA ASN A 205 1.76 2.39 -9.47
C ASN A 205 1.45 1.59 -10.73
N VAL A 206 1.82 2.11 -11.90
CA VAL A 206 1.70 1.37 -13.17
C VAL A 206 2.54 0.09 -13.12
N LEU A 207 3.77 0.15 -12.62
CA LEU A 207 4.65 -1.01 -12.49
C LEU A 207 4.08 -2.06 -11.53
N ILE A 208 3.61 -1.65 -10.35
CA ILE A 208 3.00 -2.57 -9.36
C ILE A 208 1.69 -3.16 -9.91
N LEU A 209 0.86 -2.36 -10.58
CA LEU A 209 -0.41 -2.82 -11.14
C LEU A 209 -0.21 -3.83 -12.28
N ILE A 210 0.78 -3.63 -13.14
CA ILE A 210 1.07 -4.54 -14.26
C ILE A 210 1.85 -5.77 -13.78
N GLY A 211 2.79 -5.59 -12.85
CA GLY A 211 3.69 -6.65 -12.37
C GLY A 211 3.03 -7.57 -11.33
N VAL A 212 2.59 -6.99 -10.21
CA VAL A 212 2.02 -7.73 -9.06
C VAL A 212 0.52 -7.90 -9.21
N GLY A 213 -0.17 -6.88 -9.75
CA GLY A 213 -1.63 -6.87 -9.87
C GLY A 213 -2.37 -6.54 -8.57
N ASP A 214 -1.70 -5.91 -7.59
CA ASP A 214 -2.30 -5.56 -6.30
C ASP A 214 -3.28 -4.38 -6.43
N VAL A 215 -4.56 -4.72 -6.56
CA VAL A 215 -5.67 -3.78 -6.61
C VAL A 215 -5.75 -2.86 -5.38
N PRO A 216 -5.53 -3.32 -4.13
CA PRO A 216 -5.58 -2.43 -2.98
C PRO A 216 -4.54 -1.31 -3.05
N PHE A 217 -3.33 -1.62 -3.51
CA PHE A 217 -2.27 -0.62 -3.69
C PHE A 217 -2.69 0.45 -4.71
N ALA A 218 -3.20 0.00 -5.86
CA ALA A 218 -3.73 0.85 -6.91
C ALA A 218 -4.84 1.79 -6.42
N ALA A 219 -5.78 1.27 -5.63
CA ALA A 219 -6.90 2.05 -5.11
C ALA A 219 -6.42 3.21 -4.21
N VAL A 220 -5.42 2.97 -3.36
CA VAL A 220 -4.85 4.00 -2.47
C VAL A 220 -4.13 5.09 -3.26
N ALA A 221 -3.42 4.72 -4.33
CA ALA A 221 -2.76 5.70 -5.17
C ALA A 221 -3.74 6.58 -5.93
N LEU A 222 -4.81 5.98 -6.49
CA LEU A 222 -5.86 6.76 -7.15
C LEU A 222 -6.54 7.71 -6.16
N TRP A 223 -6.85 7.24 -4.94
CA TRP A 223 -7.39 8.04 -3.85
C TRP A 223 -6.49 9.25 -3.52
N THR A 224 -5.18 9.02 -3.44
CA THR A 224 -4.18 10.05 -3.15
C THR A 224 -4.09 11.08 -4.27
N LEU A 225 -3.97 10.64 -5.53
CA LEU A 225 -3.88 11.53 -6.70
C LEU A 225 -5.13 12.41 -6.84
N VAL A 226 -6.32 11.83 -6.66
CA VAL A 226 -7.58 12.59 -6.67
C VAL A 226 -7.60 13.61 -5.53
N GLY A 227 -7.16 13.23 -4.33
CA GLY A 227 -7.08 14.13 -3.18
C GLY A 227 -6.18 15.34 -3.42
N ILE A 228 -5.04 15.15 -4.08
CA ILE A 228 -4.09 16.21 -4.44
C ILE A 228 -4.66 17.12 -5.52
N ALA A 229 -5.26 16.54 -6.56
CA ALA A 229 -5.91 17.29 -7.62
C ALA A 229 -7.01 18.22 -7.06
N VAL A 230 -7.89 17.68 -6.22
CA VAL A 230 -9.01 18.44 -5.64
C VAL A 230 -8.50 19.56 -4.73
N ARG A 231 -7.48 19.32 -3.91
CA ARG A 231 -6.93 20.38 -3.05
C ARG A 231 -6.30 21.50 -3.89
N ASN A 232 -5.42 21.15 -4.82
CA ASN A 232 -4.73 22.16 -5.64
C ASN A 232 -5.70 22.97 -6.52
N SER A 233 -6.78 22.33 -7.00
CA SER A 233 -7.86 23.02 -7.73
C SER A 233 -8.60 24.05 -6.87
N ARG A 234 -8.70 23.85 -5.54
CA ARG A 234 -9.32 24.82 -4.62
C ARG A 234 -8.35 25.93 -4.25
N GLU A 235 -7.11 25.56 -3.89
CA GLU A 235 -6.10 26.50 -3.40
C GLU A 235 -5.63 27.50 -4.47
N LYS A 236 -5.64 27.12 -5.75
CA LYS A 236 -5.30 28.05 -6.85
C LYS A 236 -6.21 29.30 -6.87
N HIS A 237 -7.46 29.16 -6.41
CA HIS A 237 -8.45 30.26 -6.40
C HIS A 237 -8.35 31.17 -5.16
N VAL A 238 -7.51 30.83 -4.19
CA VAL A 238 -7.38 31.61 -2.94
C VAL A 238 -6.54 32.86 -3.16
N HIS A 239 -5.51 32.76 -4.01
CA HIS A 239 -4.58 33.86 -4.32
C HIS A 239 -4.54 34.13 -5.83
N ASP A 240 -5.70 34.44 -6.43
CA ASP A 240 -5.84 34.68 -7.87
C ASP A 240 -4.89 35.78 -8.42
N ALA A 241 -4.43 36.69 -7.55
CA ALA A 241 -3.51 37.77 -7.93
C ALA A 241 -2.04 37.34 -7.97
N ASP A 242 -1.67 36.23 -7.32
CA ASP A 242 -0.31 35.71 -7.30
C ASP A 242 -0.11 34.69 -8.43
N VAL A 243 0.53 35.15 -9.51
CA VAL A 243 0.78 34.33 -10.71
C VAL A 243 1.61 33.09 -10.38
N GLN A 244 2.58 33.18 -9.45
CA GLN A 244 3.42 32.04 -9.09
C GLN A 244 2.60 31.01 -8.31
N TRP A 245 1.84 31.45 -7.31
CA TRP A 245 0.95 30.58 -6.53
C TRP A 245 -0.02 29.81 -7.43
N VAL A 246 -0.69 30.53 -8.33
CA VAL A 246 -1.65 29.95 -9.27
C VAL A 246 -0.96 28.95 -10.20
N ALA A 247 0.22 29.27 -10.73
CA ALA A 247 0.96 28.39 -11.62
C ALA A 247 1.41 27.09 -10.93
N GLU A 248 1.90 27.16 -9.69
CA GLU A 248 2.34 26.00 -8.91
C GLU A 248 1.16 25.05 -8.62
N HIS A 249 0.04 25.57 -8.11
CA HIS A 249 -1.13 24.76 -7.82
C HIS A 249 -1.78 24.20 -9.10
N TYR A 250 -1.87 25.00 -10.17
CA TYR A 250 -2.40 24.53 -11.45
C TYR A 250 -1.56 23.39 -12.04
N ALA A 251 -0.23 23.50 -12.00
CA ALA A 251 0.65 22.44 -12.49
C ALA A 251 0.47 21.13 -11.69
N LEU A 252 0.37 21.18 -10.36
CA LEU A 252 0.12 19.99 -9.55
C LEU A 252 -1.26 19.38 -9.81
N GLU A 253 -2.30 20.21 -9.95
CA GLU A 253 -3.64 19.75 -10.33
C GLU A 253 -3.61 18.99 -11.66
N VAL A 254 -3.00 19.55 -12.70
CA VAL A 254 -2.90 18.92 -14.01
C VAL A 254 -2.11 17.61 -13.94
N MET A 255 -0.97 17.58 -13.25
CA MET A 255 -0.17 16.37 -13.11
C MET A 255 -0.93 15.25 -12.37
N ALA A 256 -1.62 15.60 -11.28
CA ALA A 256 -2.38 14.65 -10.48
C ALA A 256 -3.62 14.13 -11.23
N THR A 257 -4.34 15.00 -11.95
CA THR A 257 -5.52 14.60 -12.75
C THR A 257 -5.13 13.73 -13.95
N VAL A 258 -4.09 14.10 -14.70
CA VAL A 258 -3.58 13.30 -15.82
C VAL A 258 -3.06 11.95 -15.31
N GLY A 259 -2.31 11.95 -14.20
CA GLY A 259 -1.85 10.72 -13.54
C GLY A 259 -3.01 9.81 -13.14
N ALA A 260 -4.03 10.35 -12.47
CA ALA A 260 -5.24 9.61 -12.09
C ALA A 260 -6.00 9.08 -13.32
N PHE A 261 -6.12 9.86 -14.39
CA PHE A 261 -6.78 9.45 -15.63
C PHE A 261 -6.04 8.32 -16.34
N VAL A 262 -4.73 8.45 -16.55
CA VAL A 262 -3.90 7.41 -17.20
C VAL A 262 -3.95 6.13 -16.38
N PHE A 263 -3.76 6.24 -15.07
CA PHE A 263 -3.75 5.10 -14.18
C PHE A 263 -5.13 4.41 -14.09
N GLY A 264 -6.20 5.19 -13.93
CA GLY A 264 -7.57 4.67 -13.89
C GLY A 264 -8.00 4.03 -15.21
N SER A 265 -7.64 4.64 -16.35
CA SER A 265 -7.91 4.08 -17.67
C SER A 265 -7.17 2.78 -17.91
N LEU A 266 -5.89 2.71 -17.50
CA LEU A 266 -5.13 1.46 -17.54
C LEU A 266 -5.79 0.40 -16.68
N PHE A 267 -6.15 0.71 -15.43
CA PHE A 267 -6.84 -0.23 -14.55
C PHE A 267 -8.12 -0.78 -15.19
N LEU A 268 -8.99 0.09 -15.69
CA LEU A 268 -10.23 -0.32 -16.38
C LEU A 268 -9.94 -1.18 -17.61
N PHE A 269 -8.95 -0.80 -18.42
CA PHE A 269 -8.53 -1.59 -19.56
C PHE A 269 -8.07 -2.99 -19.16
N LEU A 270 -7.26 -3.12 -18.11
CA LEU A 270 -6.77 -4.41 -17.63
C LEU A 270 -7.92 -5.31 -17.13
N VAL A 271 -8.88 -4.73 -16.40
CA VAL A 271 -10.08 -5.43 -15.92
C VAL A 271 -10.93 -5.91 -17.10
N LEU A 272 -11.22 -5.03 -18.06
CA LEU A 272 -12.01 -5.34 -19.25
C LEU A 272 -11.33 -6.38 -20.14
N HIS A 273 -10.01 -6.25 -20.34
CA HIS A 273 -9.22 -7.19 -21.11
C HIS A 273 -9.22 -8.59 -20.46
N LYS A 274 -9.11 -8.67 -19.13
CA LYS A 274 -9.21 -9.95 -18.41
C LYS A 274 -10.62 -10.55 -18.52
N TRP A 275 -11.65 -9.73 -18.35
CA TRP A 275 -13.03 -10.17 -18.50
C TRP A 275 -13.30 -10.72 -19.91
N TRP A 276 -12.82 -10.03 -20.95
CA TRP A 276 -12.96 -10.44 -22.35
C TRP A 276 -12.22 -11.74 -22.68
N ARG A 277 -11.00 -11.96 -22.15
CA ARG A 277 -10.25 -13.21 -22.40
C ARG A 277 -10.82 -14.44 -21.68
N GLY A 278 -11.73 -14.27 -20.73
CA GLY A 278 -12.28 -15.35 -19.92
C GLY A 278 -11.25 -15.99 -18.96
N LEU A 279 -11.68 -16.97 -18.16
CA LEU A 279 -10.76 -17.77 -17.35
C LEU A 279 -9.80 -18.52 -18.28
N LYS A 280 -8.49 -18.49 -17.98
CA LYS A 280 -7.53 -19.41 -18.61
C LYS A 280 -8.10 -20.82 -18.45
N ARG A 281 -8.47 -21.46 -19.56
CA ARG A 281 -8.78 -22.89 -19.55
C ARG A 281 -7.54 -23.61 -19.04
N PRO A 282 -7.62 -24.48 -18.02
CA PRO A 282 -6.47 -25.27 -17.61
C PRO A 282 -6.04 -26.07 -18.85
N VAL A 283 -4.77 -25.95 -19.23
CA VAL A 283 -4.15 -26.78 -20.25
C VAL A 283 -3.91 -28.16 -19.62
N ASN A 284 -5.00 -28.85 -19.27
CA ASN A 284 -4.93 -30.24 -18.84
C ASN A 284 -5.27 -31.10 -20.06
N GLY A 285 -4.23 -31.68 -20.66
CA GLY A 285 -4.31 -33.09 -21.06
C GLY A 285 -4.66 -33.45 -22.51
N ILE A 286 -4.29 -32.67 -23.53
CA ILE A 286 -4.31 -33.22 -24.91
C ILE A 286 -3.10 -34.15 -25.16
N LEU A 287 -2.02 -34.03 -24.36
CA LEU A 287 -0.82 -34.87 -24.49
C LEU A 287 -0.84 -36.17 -23.66
N ASN A 288 -1.82 -36.36 -22.77
CA ASN A 288 -1.94 -37.60 -21.97
C ASN A 288 -2.92 -38.63 -22.58
N THR A 289 -3.49 -38.34 -23.76
CA THR A 289 -4.42 -39.23 -24.48
C THR A 289 -3.80 -39.84 -25.74
N ILE A 290 -2.47 -39.89 -25.85
CA ILE A 290 -1.83 -40.77 -26.83
C ILE A 290 -1.58 -42.10 -26.11
N PRO A 291 -2.31 -43.19 -26.45
CA PRO A 291 -1.94 -44.50 -25.95
C PRO A 291 -0.52 -44.78 -26.42
N SER A 292 0.40 -45.03 -25.49
CA SER A 292 1.69 -45.62 -25.81
C SER A 292 1.41 -47.02 -26.35
N THR A 293 1.23 -47.16 -27.67
CA THR A 293 1.40 -48.44 -28.34
C THR A 293 2.88 -48.78 -28.22
N ALA A 294 3.21 -49.46 -27.12
CA ALA A 294 4.41 -50.27 -27.00
C ALA A 294 4.24 -51.42 -28.00
N THR A 295 4.71 -51.21 -29.23
CA THR A 295 4.83 -52.27 -30.23
C THR A 295 6.01 -53.15 -29.81
N THR A 296 5.71 -54.19 -29.05
CA THR A 296 6.61 -55.30 -28.77
C THR A 296 6.92 -56.00 -30.10
N TYR A 297 8.05 -55.74 -30.71
CA TYR A 297 8.57 -56.60 -31.77
C TYR A 297 9.20 -57.83 -31.11
N GLY A 298 8.41 -58.90 -31.03
CA GLY A 298 8.92 -60.24 -30.74
C GLY A 298 9.67 -60.78 -31.94
N THR A 299 10.94 -61.12 -31.75
CA THR A 299 11.72 -61.95 -32.67
C THR A 299 11.54 -63.43 -32.29
N ALA A 300 10.77 -64.14 -33.11
CA ALA A 300 10.89 -65.57 -33.41
C ALA A 300 10.65 -65.64 -34.92
N VAL A 301 11.57 -66.10 -35.77
CA VAL A 301 12.35 -67.35 -35.79
C VAL A 301 13.69 -67.09 -36.47
#